data_AF-A0A3L7N757-F1
#
_entry.id   AF-A0A3L7N757-F1
#
_cell.length_a   1.000
_cell.length_b   1.000
_cell.length_c   1.000
_cell.angle_alpha   90.00
_cell.angle_beta   90.00
_cell.angle_gamma   90.00
#
_symmetry.space_group_name_H-M   'P 1'
#
loop_
_entity.id
_entity.type
_entity.pdbx_description
1 polymer ?
#
loop_
_entity_poly.entity_id
_entity_poly.type
_entity_poly.pdbx_seq_one_letter_code
_entity_poly.pdbx_strand_id
1 'polypeptide(L)'
;MTLSESWASCVKHLRGSVATLSELSAALLQTPDGVVIRVYVQPKARREQIVGMHGDRLKLAVTEPPDKGKATAAVLRLLAASVNIAPSQTETIRGDISRQKDVLLRGLTVPQVAAAILEVLKIAR
;
A
#
# COMPACT_ATOMS: atom_id res chain seq x y z
N MET A 1 0.00 10.29 -24.98
CA MET A 1 1.15 9.87 -24.14
C MET A 1 0.60 9.39 -22.81
N THR A 2 0.20 8.13 -22.78
CA THR A 2 -0.52 7.48 -21.69
C THR A 2 0.49 6.86 -20.72
N LEU A 3 0.50 7.36 -19.48
CA LEU A 3 1.31 6.86 -18.35
C LEU A 3 1.09 5.36 -18.03
N SER A 4 0.17 4.67 -18.71
CA SER A 4 -0.10 3.24 -18.56
C SER A 4 0.98 2.33 -19.16
N GLU A 5 1.73 2.77 -20.17
CA GLU A 5 2.65 1.88 -20.91
C GLU A 5 4.04 1.77 -20.26
N SER A 6 4.47 2.81 -19.55
CA SER A 6 5.80 2.82 -18.90
C SER A 6 5.85 1.97 -17.62
N TRP A 7 4.72 1.80 -16.94
CA TRP A 7 4.60 0.86 -15.81
C TRP A 7 4.79 -0.58 -16.28
N ALA A 8 4.07 -0.99 -17.33
CA ALA A 8 4.06 -2.37 -17.82
C ALA A 8 5.46 -2.90 -18.16
N SER A 9 6.38 -2.03 -18.61
CA SER A 9 7.76 -2.41 -18.91
C SER A 9 8.61 -2.64 -17.66
N CYS A 10 8.50 -1.79 -16.64
CA CYS A 10 9.26 -1.91 -15.40
C CYS A 10 8.86 -3.17 -14.60
N VAL A 11 7.60 -3.60 -14.73
CA VAL A 11 7.04 -4.73 -13.99
C VAL A 11 7.20 -6.09 -14.67
N LYS A 12 7.63 -6.14 -15.95
CA LYS A 12 7.87 -7.41 -16.68
C LYS A 12 8.87 -8.36 -15.99
N HIS A 13 9.67 -7.88 -15.04
CA HIS A 13 10.59 -8.71 -14.25
C HIS A 13 9.98 -9.32 -12.97
N LEU A 14 8.80 -8.88 -12.53
CA LEU A 14 8.15 -9.39 -11.33
C LEU A 14 7.27 -10.60 -11.69
N ARG A 15 7.87 -11.80 -11.61
CA ARG A 15 7.15 -13.07 -11.71
C ARG A 15 6.17 -13.23 -10.54
N GLY A 16 4.93 -12.80 -10.74
CA GLY A 16 3.78 -13.03 -9.86
C GLY A 16 2.50 -12.79 -10.64
N SER A 17 1.46 -13.62 -10.43
CA SER A 17 0.21 -13.62 -11.21
C SER A 17 -0.25 -12.23 -11.65
N VAL A 18 -0.45 -12.07 -12.97
CA VAL A 18 -0.80 -10.82 -13.67
C VAL A 18 -2.03 -10.12 -13.07
N ALA A 19 -2.90 -10.86 -12.36
CA ALA A 19 -4.06 -10.33 -11.63
C ALA A 19 -3.66 -9.27 -10.58
N THR A 20 -2.65 -9.55 -9.76
CA THR A 20 -2.28 -8.69 -8.62
C THR A 20 -1.75 -7.32 -9.07
N LEU A 21 -1.18 -7.23 -10.28
CA LEU A 21 -0.58 -6.01 -10.80
C LEU A 21 -1.59 -4.99 -11.28
N SER A 22 -2.66 -5.45 -11.94
CA SER A 22 -3.75 -4.57 -12.38
C SER A 22 -4.55 -4.04 -11.20
N GLU A 23 -4.69 -4.84 -10.15
CA GLU A 23 -5.37 -4.43 -8.92
C GLU A 23 -4.52 -3.44 -8.12
N LEU A 24 -3.22 -3.72 -8.00
CA LEU A 24 -2.27 -2.83 -7.31
C LEU A 24 -2.16 -1.48 -8.02
N SER A 25 -2.25 -1.45 -9.36
CA SER A 25 -2.25 -0.19 -10.11
C SER A 25 -3.51 0.64 -9.92
N ALA A 26 -4.67 0.01 -9.74
CA ALA A 26 -5.90 0.70 -9.39
C ALA A 26 -5.86 1.29 -7.96
N ALA A 27 -5.11 0.66 -7.05
CA ALA A 27 -4.95 1.11 -5.67
C ALA A 27 -3.90 2.22 -5.48
N LEU A 28 -2.99 2.40 -6.43
CA LEU A 28 -1.90 3.38 -6.39
C LEU A 28 -2.20 4.58 -7.29
N LEU A 29 -2.20 5.77 -6.72
CA LEU A 29 -2.46 7.01 -7.42
C LEU A 29 -1.23 7.92 -7.33
N GLN A 30 -0.61 8.21 -8.47
CA GLN A 30 0.51 9.15 -8.52
C GLN A 30 0.00 10.57 -8.24
N THR A 31 0.71 11.29 -7.37
CA THR A 31 0.48 12.69 -7.03
C THR A 31 1.79 13.50 -7.19
N PRO A 32 1.72 14.84 -7.22
CA PRO A 32 2.92 15.69 -7.29
C PRO A 32 3.84 15.50 -6.08
N ASP A 33 3.28 15.28 -4.88
CA ASP A 33 4.01 15.10 -3.62
C ASP A 33 4.53 13.67 -3.41
N GLY A 34 4.01 12.69 -4.15
CA GLY A 34 4.36 11.28 -3.99
C GLY A 34 3.26 10.33 -4.48
N VAL A 35 2.99 9.25 -3.75
CA VAL A 35 1.99 8.25 -4.15
C VAL A 35 0.93 8.10 -3.08
N VAL A 36 -0.34 8.18 -3.48
CA VAL A 36 -1.45 7.82 -2.61
C VAL A 36 -1.78 6.34 -2.81
N ILE A 37 -1.76 5.58 -1.72
CA ILE A 37 -2.16 4.18 -1.68
C ILE A 37 -3.50 4.03 -0.96
N ARG A 38 -4.44 3.37 -1.62
CA ARG A 38 -5.74 3.01 -1.05
C ARG A 38 -5.62 1.69 -0.33
N VAL A 39 -5.86 1.70 0.98
CA VAL A 39 -5.72 0.53 1.83
C VAL A 39 -7.03 0.18 2.53
N TYR A 40 -7.24 -1.11 2.73
CA TYR A 40 -8.33 -1.67 3.50
C TYR A 40 -7.77 -2.33 4.76
N VAL A 41 -8.05 -1.74 5.91
CA VAL A 41 -7.57 -2.16 7.20
C VAL A 41 -8.51 -3.20 7.79
N GLN A 42 -7.97 -4.40 8.04
CA GLN A 42 -8.59 -5.44 8.83
C GLN A 42 -8.01 -5.39 10.26
N PRO A 43 -8.73 -4.76 11.21
CA PRO A 43 -8.31 -4.74 12.60
C PRO A 43 -8.49 -6.12 13.26
N LYS A 44 -7.91 -6.28 14.46
CA LYS A 44 -7.94 -7.53 15.26
C LYS A 44 -7.32 -8.73 14.53
N ALA A 45 -6.29 -8.50 13.73
CA ALA A 45 -5.52 -9.58 13.14
C ALA A 45 -4.56 -10.20 14.15
N ARG A 46 -4.16 -11.46 13.93
CA ARG A 46 -3.17 -12.15 14.76
C ARG A 46 -1.76 -11.57 14.59
N ARG A 47 -1.46 -10.99 13.42
CA ARG A 47 -0.16 -10.39 13.06
C ARG A 47 -0.38 -9.20 12.13
N GLU A 48 0.51 -8.23 12.21
CA GLU A 48 0.55 -7.07 11.31
C GLU A 48 1.24 -7.46 10.00
N GLN A 49 0.50 -7.44 8.89
CA GLN A 49 1.04 -7.84 7.59
C GLN A 49 0.18 -7.33 6.43
N ILE A 50 0.81 -7.22 5.26
CA ILE A 50 0.11 -7.02 4.00
C ILE A 50 -0.48 -8.38 3.59
N VAL A 51 -1.82 -8.47 3.54
CA VAL A 51 -2.52 -9.73 3.23
C VAL A 51 -2.59 -9.95 1.72
N GLY A 52 -2.75 -8.88 0.96
CA GLY A 52 -2.88 -8.95 -0.50
C GLY A 52 -3.79 -7.86 -1.05
N MET A 53 -4.20 -8.01 -2.31
CA MET A 53 -5.17 -7.13 -2.94
C MET A 53 -6.61 -7.53 -2.56
N HIS A 54 -7.48 -6.54 -2.44
CA HIS A 54 -8.93 -6.70 -2.28
C HIS A 54 -9.65 -5.73 -3.22
N GLY A 55 -9.86 -6.17 -4.47
CA GLY A 55 -10.32 -5.28 -5.55
C GLY A 55 -9.31 -4.15 -5.75
N ASP A 56 -9.78 -2.91 -5.75
CA ASP A 56 -8.95 -1.72 -5.98
C ASP A 56 -8.22 -1.20 -4.72
N ARG A 57 -8.05 -2.05 -3.69
CA ARG A 57 -7.48 -1.65 -2.39
C ARG A 57 -6.52 -2.69 -1.85
N LEU A 58 -5.43 -2.23 -1.25
CA LEU A 58 -4.48 -3.10 -0.57
C LEU A 58 -5.01 -3.48 0.81
N LYS A 59 -5.22 -4.78 1.03
CA LYS A 59 -5.68 -5.31 2.31
C LYS A 59 -4.51 -5.42 3.29
N LEU A 60 -4.62 -4.68 4.39
CA LEU A 60 -3.68 -4.67 5.50
C LEU A 60 -4.34 -5.31 6.72
N ALA A 61 -3.67 -6.27 7.33
CA ALA A 61 -4.04 -6.82 8.62
C ALA A 61 -3.24 -6.11 9.70
N VAL A 62 -3.92 -5.57 10.72
CA VAL A 62 -3.27 -4.97 11.88
C VAL A 62 -3.81 -5.58 13.17
N THR A 63 -2.93 -5.75 14.15
CA THR A 63 -3.26 -6.27 15.49
C THR A 63 -4.02 -5.22 16.31
N GLU A 64 -3.74 -3.95 16.07
CA GLU A 64 -4.34 -2.85 16.81
C GLU A 64 -5.89 -2.83 16.68
N PRO A 65 -6.61 -2.55 17.78
CA PRO A 65 -8.04 -2.35 17.74
C PRO A 65 -8.40 -1.12 16.88
N PRO A 66 -9.65 -1.02 16.38
CA PRO A 66 -10.13 0.15 15.64
C PRO A 66 -10.39 1.35 16.56
N ASP A 67 -9.44 1.66 17.44
CA ASP A 67 -9.48 2.75 18.41
C ASP A 67 -8.87 4.01 17.77
N LYS A 68 -9.48 5.18 18.01
CA LYS A 68 -9.18 6.46 17.32
C LYS A 68 -7.65 6.72 17.27
N GLY A 69 -7.07 6.55 16.08
CA GLY A 69 -5.66 6.85 15.78
C GLY A 69 -4.67 5.69 15.92
N LYS A 70 -4.92 4.66 16.75
CA LYS A 70 -3.97 3.54 16.94
C LYS A 70 -3.86 2.66 15.69
N ALA A 71 -5.00 2.33 15.08
CA ALA A 71 -5.02 1.60 13.81
C ALA A 71 -4.38 2.39 12.67
N THR A 72 -4.54 3.73 12.63
CA THR A 72 -3.87 4.58 11.65
C THR A 72 -2.35 4.52 11.83
N ALA A 73 -1.86 4.68 13.06
CA ALA A 73 -0.44 4.63 13.36
C ALA A 73 0.19 3.28 13.00
N ALA A 74 -0.49 2.16 13.30
CA ALA A 74 -0.04 0.82 12.91
C ALA A 74 0.06 0.68 11.39
N VAL A 75 -0.95 1.15 10.64
CA VAL A 75 -0.94 1.13 9.17
C VAL A 75 0.21 1.94 8.59
N LEU A 76 0.42 3.16 9.10
CA LEU A 76 1.51 4.04 8.66
C LEU A 76 2.87 3.39 8.92
N ARG A 77 3.07 2.80 10.11
CA ARG A 77 4.31 2.09 10.45
C ARG A 77 4.53 0.86 9.58
N LEU A 78 3.50 0.07 9.35
CA LEU A 78 3.57 -1.12 8.49
C LEU A 78 3.92 -0.75 7.05
N LEU A 79 3.28 0.28 6.49
CA LEU A 79 3.57 0.79 5.15
C LEU A 79 4.99 1.36 5.07
N ALA A 80 5.38 2.21 6.02
CA ALA A 80 6.71 2.80 6.08
C ALA A 80 7.81 1.74 6.12
N ALA A 81 7.64 0.68 6.93
CA ALA A 81 8.56 -0.44 6.99
C ALA A 81 8.60 -1.25 5.68
N SER A 82 7.45 -1.43 5.03
CA SER A 82 7.34 -2.19 3.78
C SER A 82 8.03 -1.50 2.61
N VAL A 83 7.97 -0.16 2.56
CA VAL A 83 8.59 0.65 1.49
C VAL A 83 9.92 1.28 1.90
N ASN A 84 10.39 0.97 3.11
CA ASN A 84 11.65 1.44 3.70
C ASN A 84 11.80 2.98 3.69
N ILE A 85 10.76 3.69 4.13
CA ILE A 85 10.79 5.15 4.31
C ILE A 85 10.53 5.55 5.76
N ALA A 86 10.83 6.81 6.08
CA ALA A 86 10.52 7.35 7.40
C ALA A 86 8.99 7.45 7.59
N PRO A 87 8.46 7.15 8.78
CA PRO A 87 7.03 7.32 9.07
C PRO A 87 6.56 8.78 8.95
N SER A 88 7.47 9.76 9.06
CA SER A 88 7.19 11.17 8.78
C SER A 88 6.88 11.47 7.31
N GLN A 89 7.25 10.58 6.40
CA GLN A 89 6.91 10.68 4.97
C GLN A 89 5.61 9.94 4.63
N THR A 90 4.96 9.35 5.62
CA THR A 90 3.65 8.71 5.47
C THR A 90 2.58 9.54 6.13
N GLU A 91 1.51 9.84 5.39
CA GLU A 91 0.43 10.69 5.88
C GLU A 91 -0.92 10.10 5.49
N THR A 92 -1.90 10.09 6.40
CA THR A 92 -3.25 9.65 6.06
C THR A 92 -4.04 10.81 5.49
N ILE A 93 -4.41 10.73 4.21
CA ILE A 93 -5.17 11.75 3.48
C ILE A 93 -6.67 11.61 3.78
N ARG A 94 -7.17 10.38 3.84
CA ARG A 94 -8.59 10.08 4.11
C ARG A 94 -8.77 8.83 4.94
N GLY A 95 -9.89 8.78 5.67
CA GLY A 95 -10.35 7.58 6.33
C GLY A 95 -9.80 7.37 7.74
N ASP A 96 -9.46 8.42 8.48
CA ASP A 96 -8.91 8.27 9.83
C ASP A 96 -9.80 7.39 10.76
N ILE A 97 -11.12 7.49 10.59
CA ILE A 97 -12.13 6.75 11.38
C ILE A 97 -12.62 5.46 10.65
N SER A 98 -12.35 5.31 9.35
CA SER A 98 -12.86 4.21 8.54
C SER A 98 -11.85 3.07 8.40
N ARG A 99 -12.35 1.86 8.11
CA ARG A 99 -11.52 0.71 7.68
C ARG A 99 -10.85 0.96 6.35
N GLN A 100 -11.41 1.87 5.57
CA GLN A 100 -10.91 2.31 4.28
C GLN A 100 -10.06 3.55 4.48
N LYS A 101 -8.76 3.48 4.16
CA LYS A 101 -7.81 4.59 4.34
C LYS A 101 -7.09 4.90 3.04
N ASP A 102 -6.83 6.18 2.82
CA ASP A 102 -5.94 6.63 1.75
C ASP A 102 -4.69 7.22 2.40
N VAL A 103 -3.53 6.66 2.08
CA VAL A 103 -2.25 7.05 2.67
C VAL A 103 -1.36 7.63 1.59
N LEU A 104 -0.84 8.84 1.80
CA LEU A 104 0.18 9.44 0.97
C LEU A 104 1.57 9.01 1.44
N LEU A 105 2.37 8.52 0.51
CA LEU A 105 3.78 8.22 0.65
C LEU A 105 4.56 9.29 -0.12
N ARG A 106 5.18 10.22 0.61
CA ARG A 106 5.90 11.36 0.00
C ARG A 106 7.25 10.92 -0.57
N GLY A 107 7.63 11.52 -1.70
CA GLY A 107 8.94 11.29 -2.33
C GLY A 107 9.13 9.91 -2.96
N LEU A 108 8.07 9.12 -3.09
CA LEU A 108 8.08 7.86 -3.82
C LEU A 108 7.34 7.98 -5.15
N THR A 109 7.64 7.05 -6.04
CA THR A 109 6.93 6.84 -7.29
C THR A 109 6.12 5.56 -7.23
N VAL A 110 5.03 5.52 -8.00
CA VAL A 110 4.17 4.34 -8.12
C VAL A 110 4.95 3.03 -8.37
N PRO A 111 5.92 2.96 -9.30
CA PRO A 111 6.71 1.73 -9.50
C PRO A 111 7.57 1.35 -8.29
N GLN A 112 8.13 2.31 -7.54
CA GLN A 112 8.92 2.01 -6.34
C GLN A 112 8.04 1.40 -5.25
N VAL A 113 6.87 1.99 -5.00
CA VAL A 113 5.89 1.47 -4.04
C VAL A 113 5.42 0.09 -4.46
N ALA A 114 5.08 -0.08 -5.74
CA ALA A 114 4.61 -1.35 -6.26
C ALA A 114 5.65 -2.47 -6.09
N ALA A 115 6.91 -2.20 -6.45
CA ALA A 115 8.00 -3.15 -6.28
C ALA A 115 8.16 -3.57 -4.81
N ALA A 116 8.20 -2.59 -3.89
CA ALA A 116 8.34 -2.87 -2.46
C ALA A 116 7.18 -3.72 -1.91
N ILE A 117 5.94 -3.41 -2.27
CA ILE A 117 4.75 -4.18 -1.84
C ILE A 117 4.83 -5.62 -2.39
N LEU A 118 5.22 -5.78 -3.65
CA LEU A 118 5.33 -7.10 -4.28
C LEU A 118 6.42 -7.95 -3.63
N GLU A 119 7.54 -7.36 -3.24
CA GLU A 119 8.58 -8.05 -2.47
C GLU A 119 8.05 -8.52 -1.11
N VAL A 120 7.31 -7.67 -0.38
CA VAL A 120 6.70 -8.06 0.90
C VAL A 120 5.69 -9.20 0.72
N LEU A 121 4.86 -9.17 -0.32
CA LEU A 121 3.91 -10.23 -0.62
C LEU A 121 4.58 -11.56 -1.02
N LYS A 122 5.78 -11.53 -1.60
CA LYS A 122 6.57 -12.74 -1.88
C LYS A 122 7.17 -13.33 -0.60
N ILE A 123 7.60 -12.50 0.34
CA ILE A 123 8.23 -12.92 1.60
C ILE A 123 7.20 -13.53 2.56
N ALA A 124 5.95 -13.07 2.51
CA ALA A 124 4.87 -13.57 3.37
C ALA A 124 4.27 -14.93 2.92
N ARG A 125 4.79 -15.54 1.86
CA ARG A 125 4.29 -16.79 1.25
C ARG A 125 5.35 -17.89 1.32
#